data_AF-A0A1G7W465-F1
#
_entry.id   AF-A0A1G7W465-F1
#
_cell.length_a   1.000
_cell.length_b   1.000
_cell.length_c   1.000
_cell.angle_alpha   90.00
_cell.angle_beta   90.00
_cell.angle_gamma   90.00
#
_symmetry.space_group_name_H-M   'P 1'
#
loop_
_entity.id
_entity.type
_entity.pdbx_description
1 polymer ?
#
loop_
_entity_poly.entity_id
_entity_poly.type
_entity_poly.pdbx_seq_one_letter_code
_entity_poly.pdbx_strand_id
1 'polypeptide(L)'
;MVLTPTGLRFQGRRYACSIGKGGLTNNKREGDGATPRGAHRLVGMLFRPDRMTAPSAWAQPILPGDLWSDASGQPDYNHLVRAPYPHSHEALRRADPLYDLVILTDWNWPEAEAGRGSAIFIHQWRRPGYPTEGCVAFSRRDLHQIAAQIGPATRLIIG
;
A
#
# COMPACT_ATOMS: atom_id res chain seq x y z
N MET A 1 -7.83 -10.07 6.45
CA MET A 1 -6.61 -10.81 6.05
C MET A 1 -5.59 -10.70 7.17
N VAL A 2 -4.80 -11.74 7.41
CA VAL A 2 -3.90 -11.82 8.58
C VAL A 2 -2.49 -12.18 8.12
N LEU A 3 -1.50 -11.34 8.45
CA LEU A 3 -0.10 -11.65 8.23
C LEU A 3 0.36 -12.71 9.23
N THR A 4 1.13 -13.67 8.73
CA THR A 4 1.71 -14.78 9.48
C THR A 4 3.20 -14.90 9.14
N PRO A 5 4.00 -15.65 9.92
CA PRO A 5 5.43 -15.83 9.64
C PRO A 5 5.76 -16.42 8.26
N THR A 6 4.80 -17.07 7.60
CA THR A 6 4.98 -17.75 6.31
C THR A 6 4.21 -17.08 5.16
N GLY A 7 3.65 -15.90 5.37
CA GLY A 7 2.88 -15.14 4.38
C GLY A 7 1.55 -14.62 4.92
N LEU A 8 0.65 -14.20 4.04
CA LEU A 8 -0.66 -13.65 4.39
C LEU A 8 -1.76 -14.69 4.24
N ARG A 9 -2.58 -14.89 5.28
CA ARG A 9 -3.77 -15.74 5.23
C ARG A 9 -5.03 -14.94 4.93
N PHE A 10 -5.80 -15.37 3.93
CA PHE A 10 -7.06 -14.77 3.53
C PHE A 10 -7.97 -15.79 2.85
N GLN A 11 -9.27 -15.82 3.21
CA GLN A 11 -10.27 -16.73 2.65
C GLN A 11 -9.82 -18.21 2.60
N GLY A 12 -9.27 -18.73 3.70
CA GLY A 12 -8.79 -20.11 3.80
C GLY A 12 -7.50 -20.42 3.01
N ARG A 13 -6.92 -19.43 2.30
CA ARG A 13 -5.70 -19.57 1.50
C ARG A 13 -4.53 -18.82 2.13
N ARG A 14 -3.31 -19.24 1.79
CA ARG A 14 -2.07 -18.54 2.13
C ARG A 14 -1.44 -17.99 0.86
N TYR A 15 -1.01 -16.74 0.94
CA TYR A 15 -0.36 -15.99 -0.13
C TYR A 15 1.05 -15.62 0.31
N ALA A 16 2.05 -15.88 -0.53
CA ALA A 16 3.39 -15.38 -0.28
C ALA A 16 3.39 -13.85 -0.39
N CYS A 17 4.07 -13.18 0.53
CA CYS A 17 4.19 -11.73 0.52
C CYS A 17 5.56 -11.28 1.04
N SER A 18 5.99 -10.11 0.61
CA SER A 18 7.10 -9.37 1.19
C SER A 18 6.57 -8.32 2.16
N ILE A 19 7.39 -7.98 3.15
CA ILE A 19 7.18 -6.88 4.09
C ILE A 19 8.35 -5.91 4.02
N GLY A 20 8.31 -4.87 4.84
CA GLY A 20 9.39 -3.90 5.00
C GLY A 20 10.73 -4.56 5.32
N LYS A 21 11.82 -4.02 4.77
CA LYS A 21 13.20 -4.44 5.05
C LYS A 21 13.57 -4.34 6.54
N GLY A 22 12.91 -3.45 7.28
CA GLY A 22 13.03 -3.29 8.73
C GLY A 22 12.20 -4.29 9.55
N GLY A 23 11.53 -5.25 8.90
CA GLY A 23 10.67 -6.23 9.57
C GLY A 23 9.35 -5.62 10.05
N LEU A 24 8.84 -6.11 11.18
CA LEU A 24 7.58 -5.67 11.78
C LEU A 24 7.84 -4.82 13.03
N THR A 25 7.15 -3.70 13.19
CA THR A 25 7.36 -2.78 14.32
C THR A 25 6.06 -2.31 14.97
N ASN A 26 6.09 -2.07 16.28
CA ASN A 26 5.05 -1.32 17.00
C ASN A 26 5.34 0.19 17.03
N ASN A 27 6.59 0.58 16.75
CA ASN A 27 7.10 1.95 16.86
C ASN A 27 7.53 2.45 15.48
N LYS A 28 6.61 2.44 14.52
CA LYS A 28 6.86 2.85 13.13
C LYS A 28 7.27 4.33 13.09
N ARG A 29 8.33 4.60 12.33
CA ARG A 29 8.89 5.95 12.08
C ARG A 29 9.19 6.13 10.60
N GLU A 30 9.28 7.38 10.16
CA GLU A 30 9.69 7.69 8.78
C GLU A 30 11.08 7.11 8.49
N GLY A 31 11.25 6.49 7.32
CA GLY A 31 12.52 5.91 6.88
C GLY A 31 13.02 4.63 7.59
N ASP A 32 12.29 4.10 8.58
CA ASP A 32 12.72 2.86 9.29
C ASP A 32 12.63 1.58 8.43
N GLY A 33 11.97 1.66 7.27
CA GLY A 33 11.76 0.54 6.36
C GLY A 33 10.89 -0.58 6.92
N ALA A 34 10.22 -0.39 8.06
CA ALA A 34 9.48 -1.44 8.77
C ALA A 34 7.98 -1.38 8.45
N THR A 35 7.33 -2.54 8.47
CA THR A 35 5.88 -2.65 8.34
C THR A 35 5.22 -2.50 9.71
N PRO A 36 4.24 -1.58 9.89
CA PRO A 36 3.60 -1.36 11.18
C PRO A 36 2.68 -2.52 11.56
N ARG A 37 2.83 -3.04 12.78
CA ARG A 37 1.87 -3.96 13.41
C ARG A 37 0.56 -3.24 13.70
N GLY A 38 -0.53 -4.00 13.78
CA GLY A 38 -1.87 -3.47 14.06
C GLY A 38 -2.96 -4.07 13.18
N ALA A 39 -4.18 -3.56 13.35
CA ALA A 39 -5.34 -3.93 12.56
C ALA A 39 -5.75 -2.75 11.67
N HIS A 40 -5.23 -2.74 10.45
CA HIS A 40 -5.39 -1.64 9.49
C HIS A 40 -6.62 -1.86 8.63
N ARG A 41 -7.46 -0.83 8.44
CA ARG A 41 -8.57 -0.85 7.49
C ARG A 41 -8.04 -0.64 6.08
N LEU A 42 -8.71 -1.23 5.10
CA LEU A 42 -8.44 -0.95 3.69
C LEU A 42 -9.36 0.19 3.26
N VAL A 43 -8.79 1.38 3.07
CA VAL A 43 -9.56 2.63 2.90
C VAL A 43 -9.68 3.08 1.45
N GLY A 44 -8.92 2.47 0.54
CA GLY A 44 -9.03 2.74 -0.88
C GLY A 44 -8.35 1.68 -1.72
N MET A 45 -8.69 1.67 -3.00
CA MET A 45 -8.08 0.83 -4.01
C MET A 45 -7.91 1.66 -5.27
N LEU A 46 -6.69 1.76 -5.76
CA LEU A 46 -6.31 2.54 -6.93
C LEU A 46 -5.75 1.61 -8.01
N PHE A 47 -6.09 1.83 -9.27
CA PHE A 47 -5.61 1.00 -10.38
C PHE A 47 -5.23 1.81 -11.63
N ARG A 48 -4.37 1.26 -12.48
CA ARG A 48 -3.98 1.84 -13.77
C ARG A 48 -4.94 1.41 -14.89
N PRO A 49 -5.91 2.26 -15.32
CA PRO A 49 -6.88 1.87 -16.35
C PRO A 49 -6.26 1.59 -17.73
N ASP A 50 -5.06 2.11 -18.00
CA ASP A 50 -4.29 1.84 -19.21
C ASP A 50 -3.54 0.50 -19.19
N ARG A 51 -3.47 -0.19 -18.05
CA ARG A 51 -2.74 -1.46 -17.87
C ARG A 51 -3.61 -2.62 -17.42
N MET A 52 -4.75 -2.32 -16.81
CA MET A 52 -5.67 -3.33 -16.31
C MET A 52 -7.09 -2.79 -16.17
N THR A 53 -8.06 -3.71 -16.16
CA THR A 53 -9.44 -3.42 -15.80
C THR A 53 -9.57 -3.22 -14.29
N ALA A 54 -10.61 -2.47 -13.88
CA ALA A 54 -10.92 -2.29 -12.48
C ALA A 54 -11.17 -3.67 -11.82
N PRO A 55 -10.44 -4.03 -10.74
CA PRO A 55 -10.60 -5.34 -10.11
C PRO A 55 -11.87 -5.43 -9.25
N SER A 56 -12.48 -4.29 -8.90
CA SER A 56 -13.71 -4.21 -8.12
C SER A 56 -14.41 -2.86 -8.35
N ALA A 57 -15.68 -2.75 -7.98
CA ALA A 57 -16.48 -1.54 -8.17
C ALA A 57 -16.04 -0.34 -7.31
N TRP A 58 -15.29 -0.57 -6.24
CA TRP A 58 -14.77 0.49 -5.36
C TRP A 58 -13.34 0.91 -5.70
N ALA A 59 -12.74 0.29 -6.72
CA ALA A 59 -11.45 0.70 -7.24
C ALA A 59 -11.56 2.00 -8.06
N GLN A 60 -10.70 2.97 -7.78
CA GLN A 60 -10.63 4.26 -8.46
C GLN A 60 -9.43 4.32 -9.41
N PRO A 61 -9.54 5.00 -10.56
CA PRO A 61 -8.44 5.10 -11.52
C PRO A 61 -7.32 5.99 -10.97
N ILE A 62 -6.06 5.58 -11.18
CA ILE A 62 -4.88 6.43 -11.03
C ILE A 62 -4.75 7.25 -12.31
N LEU A 63 -4.93 8.56 -12.21
CA LEU A 63 -4.91 9.50 -13.32
C LEU A 63 -3.49 10.05 -13.56
N PRO A 64 -3.19 10.54 -14.79
CA PRO A 64 -1.95 11.26 -15.06
C PRO A 64 -1.74 12.41 -14.06
N GLY A 65 -0.55 12.45 -13.45
CA GLY A 65 -0.21 13.46 -12.45
C GLY A 65 -0.67 13.15 -11.03
N ASP A 66 -1.34 12.01 -10.77
CA ASP A 66 -1.63 11.60 -9.39
C ASP A 66 -0.34 11.17 -8.66
N LEU A 67 -0.15 11.74 -7.48
CA LEU A 67 1.00 11.56 -6.61
C LEU A 67 0.53 11.25 -5.19
N TRP A 68 1.38 10.69 -4.35
CA TRP A 68 1.13 10.56 -2.91
C TRP A 68 2.19 11.31 -2.12
N SER A 69 1.79 12.30 -1.33
CA SER A 69 2.71 13.12 -0.54
C SER A 69 3.34 12.27 0.57
N ASP A 70 4.67 12.20 0.60
CA ASP A 70 5.46 11.62 1.70
C ASP A 70 6.24 12.71 2.47
N ALA A 71 5.96 13.98 2.17
CA ALA A 71 6.60 15.14 2.78
C ALA A 71 6.01 15.45 4.17
N SER A 72 6.62 14.93 5.23
CA SER A 72 6.14 15.06 6.62
C SER A 72 5.98 16.49 7.16
N GLY A 73 6.61 17.48 6.52
CA GLY A 73 6.47 18.90 6.87
C GLY A 73 5.32 19.62 6.17
N GLN A 74 4.52 18.93 5.35
CA GLN A 74 3.46 19.55 4.55
C GLN A 74 2.06 19.24 5.10
N PRO A 75 1.08 20.15 4.91
CA PRO A 75 -0.31 19.92 5.36
C PRO A 75 -0.99 18.72 4.71
N ASP A 76 -0.54 18.31 3.54
CA ASP A 76 -1.05 17.18 2.76
C ASP A 76 -0.22 15.90 2.95
N TYR A 77 0.63 15.84 3.98
CA TYR A 77 1.42 14.65 4.29
C TYR A 77 0.55 13.40 4.33
N ASN A 78 1.01 12.33 3.67
CA ASN A 78 0.32 11.05 3.54
C ASN A 78 -1.05 11.14 2.85
N HIS A 79 -1.24 12.09 1.92
CA HIS A 79 -2.44 12.22 1.10
C HIS A 79 -2.17 12.11 -0.40
N LEU A 80 -3.23 11.80 -1.15
CA LEU A 80 -3.26 11.92 -2.60
C LEU A 80 -3.16 13.41 -2.99
N VAL A 81 -2.17 13.74 -3.81
CA VAL A 81 -1.93 15.09 -4.35
C VAL A 81 -1.73 15.02 -5.86
N ARG A 82 -1.59 16.17 -6.53
CA ARG A 82 -1.41 16.22 -7.98
C ARG A 82 -0.23 17.06 -8.42
N ALA A 83 0.41 16.62 -9.51
CA ALA A 83 1.41 17.39 -10.21
C ALA A 83 0.82 18.69 -10.81
N PRO A 84 1.56 19.81 -10.82
CA PRO A 84 2.89 19.96 -10.22
C PRO A 84 2.82 20.02 -8.68
N TYR A 85 3.68 19.25 -8.02
CA TYR A 85 3.80 19.20 -6.57
C TYR A 85 5.29 19.21 -6.21
N PRO A 86 5.83 20.31 -5.66
CA PRO A 86 7.28 20.50 -5.54
C PRO A 86 7.89 19.79 -4.33
N HIS A 87 7.07 19.32 -3.38
CA HIS A 87 7.53 18.61 -2.20
C HIS A 87 7.73 17.12 -2.50
N SER A 88 8.36 16.40 -1.57
CA SER A 88 8.60 14.96 -1.70
C SER A 88 7.28 14.19 -1.92
N HIS A 89 7.31 13.21 -2.83
CA HIS A 89 6.15 12.40 -3.18
C HIS A 89 6.51 11.09 -3.88
N GLU A 90 5.57 10.13 -3.79
CA GLU A 90 5.54 8.93 -4.62
C GLU A 90 4.71 9.19 -5.88
N ALA A 91 5.27 8.86 -7.06
CA ALA A 91 4.52 8.86 -8.30
C ALA A 91 3.62 7.61 -8.38
N LEU A 92 2.29 7.78 -8.40
CA LEU A 92 1.38 6.64 -8.48
C LEU A 92 1.37 6.00 -9.87
N ARG A 93 1.69 6.78 -10.92
CA ARG A 93 1.91 6.26 -12.28
C ARG A 93 3.38 5.96 -12.55
N ARG A 94 3.85 4.83 -12.03
CA ARG A 94 5.22 4.35 -12.26
C ARG A 94 5.41 3.79 -13.69
N ALA A 95 6.65 3.81 -14.16
CA ALA A 95 7.06 3.11 -15.37
C ALA A 95 7.06 1.59 -15.15
N ASP A 96 7.52 1.15 -13.97
CA ASP A 96 7.40 -0.23 -13.50
C ASP A 96 5.94 -0.59 -13.10
N PRO A 97 5.60 -1.88 -12.93
CA PRO A 97 4.23 -2.30 -12.61
C PRO A 97 3.91 -2.32 -11.10
N LEU A 98 4.77 -1.78 -10.23
CA LEU A 98 4.58 -1.89 -8.77
C LEU A 98 3.24 -1.30 -8.33
N TYR A 99 2.85 -0.18 -8.94
CA TYR A 99 1.61 0.55 -8.68
C TYR A 99 0.61 0.46 -9.84
N ASP A 100 0.61 -0.66 -10.57
CA ASP A 100 -0.52 -0.98 -11.46
C ASP A 100 -1.82 -1.13 -10.65
N LEU A 101 -1.69 -1.60 -9.41
CA LEU A 101 -2.75 -1.74 -8.42
C LEU A 101 -2.18 -1.44 -7.02
N VAL A 102 -2.80 -0.50 -6.32
CA VAL A 102 -2.41 -0.06 -4.97
C VAL A 102 -3.65 -0.14 -4.07
N ILE A 103 -3.54 -0.78 -2.92
CA ILE A 103 -4.60 -0.77 -1.91
C ILE A 103 -4.09 0.01 -0.70
N LEU A 104 -4.86 1.02 -0.30
CA LEU A 104 -4.51 1.97 0.75
C LEU A 104 -4.88 1.40 2.11
N THR A 105 -3.97 1.48 3.08
CA THR A 105 -4.27 1.23 4.49
C THR A 105 -4.58 2.53 5.20
N ASP A 106 -5.23 2.47 6.36
CA ASP A 106 -5.44 3.63 7.26
C ASP A 106 -4.23 3.93 8.16
N TRP A 107 -3.05 3.40 7.85
CA TRP A 107 -1.87 3.74 8.61
C TRP A 107 -1.54 5.23 8.44
N ASN A 108 -1.55 5.96 9.56
CA ASN A 108 -1.25 7.39 9.63
C ASN A 108 -2.15 8.25 8.70
N TRP A 109 -3.41 7.84 8.54
CA TRP A 109 -4.40 8.49 7.67
C TRP A 109 -5.81 8.36 8.27
N PRO A 110 -6.71 9.35 8.13
CA PRO A 110 -6.57 10.61 7.39
C PRO A 110 -5.85 11.72 8.17
N GLU A 111 -5.85 11.65 9.50
CA GLU A 111 -5.14 12.62 10.33
C GLU A 111 -3.66 12.21 10.42
N ALA A 112 -2.86 12.64 9.45
CA ALA A 112 -1.46 12.24 9.34
C ALA A 112 -0.57 13.02 10.32
N GLU A 113 0.09 12.27 11.20
CA GLU A 113 1.08 12.81 12.13
C GLU A 113 2.49 12.71 11.53
N ALA A 114 3.18 13.85 11.43
CA ALA A 114 4.52 13.95 10.88
C ALA A 114 5.49 12.92 11.49
N GLY A 115 6.24 12.22 10.64
CA GLY A 115 7.30 11.30 11.07
C GLY A 115 6.82 9.91 11.48
N ARG A 116 5.51 9.62 11.44
CA ARG A 116 4.96 8.27 11.72
C ARG A 116 4.94 7.33 10.51
N GLY A 117 5.57 7.75 9.41
CA GLY A 117 5.60 7.02 8.15
C GLY A 117 4.36 7.30 7.30
N SER A 118 4.54 7.18 5.99
CA SER A 118 3.50 7.39 4.98
C SER A 118 3.48 6.24 3.98
N ALA A 119 2.51 6.26 3.07
CA ALA A 119 2.44 5.35 1.92
C ALA A 119 2.56 3.86 2.28
N ILE A 120 2.00 3.44 3.42
CA ILE A 120 1.92 2.03 3.78
C ILE A 120 0.78 1.39 2.99
N PHE A 121 1.14 0.85 1.84
CA PHE A 121 0.20 0.25 0.89
C PHE A 121 0.31 -1.27 0.85
N ILE A 122 -0.67 -1.87 0.16
CA ILE A 122 -0.54 -3.19 -0.44
C ILE A 122 -0.36 -3.04 -1.95
N HIS A 123 0.70 -3.62 -2.51
CA HIS A 123 1.00 -3.47 -3.94
C HIS A 123 1.74 -4.70 -4.51
N GLN A 124 2.11 -4.64 -5.79
CA GLN A 124 2.86 -5.72 -6.44
C GLN A 124 4.34 -5.67 -6.02
N TRP A 125 4.98 -6.80 -5.73
CA TRP A 125 6.44 -6.83 -5.47
C TRP A 125 7.26 -6.73 -6.77
N ARG A 126 8.56 -6.40 -6.67
CA ARG A 126 9.48 -6.45 -7.81
C ARG A 126 9.76 -7.88 -8.25
N ARG A 127 10.00 -8.75 -7.27
CA ARG A 127 10.22 -10.20 -7.42
C ARG A 127 9.94 -10.88 -6.09
N PRO A 128 9.70 -12.20 -6.07
CA PRO A 128 9.43 -12.93 -4.83
C PRO A 128 10.49 -12.68 -3.76
N GLY A 129 10.05 -12.36 -2.55
CA GLY A 129 10.93 -12.15 -1.38
C GLY A 129 11.73 -10.85 -1.37
N TYR A 130 11.63 -9.98 -2.39
CA TYR A 130 12.28 -8.67 -2.35
C TYR A 130 11.56 -7.75 -1.36
N PRO A 131 12.25 -7.20 -0.35
CA PRO A 131 11.62 -6.43 0.72
C PRO A 131 11.10 -5.07 0.21
N THR A 132 10.17 -4.49 0.96
CA THR A 132 9.62 -3.14 0.71
C THR A 132 10.25 -2.13 1.68
N GLU A 133 9.81 -0.87 1.62
CA GLU A 133 10.12 0.18 2.60
C GLU A 133 9.08 0.27 3.74
N GLY A 134 8.17 -0.71 3.84
CA GLY A 134 7.14 -0.77 4.89
C GLY A 134 5.78 -1.30 4.40
N CYS A 135 5.55 -1.28 3.09
CA CYS A 135 4.38 -1.88 2.43
C CYS A 135 4.32 -3.41 2.59
N VAL A 136 3.14 -3.98 2.32
CA VAL A 136 2.99 -5.43 2.08
C VAL A 136 2.90 -5.67 0.59
N ALA A 137 3.72 -6.55 0.03
CA ALA A 137 3.78 -6.75 -1.42
C ALA A 137 3.57 -8.20 -1.84
N PHE A 138 2.86 -8.42 -2.95
CA PHE A 138 2.47 -9.74 -3.46
C PHE A 138 2.92 -9.96 -4.90
N SER A 139 2.85 -11.21 -5.37
CA SER A 139 2.87 -11.46 -6.81
C SER A 139 1.69 -10.79 -7.51
N ARG A 140 1.85 -10.40 -8.78
CA ARG A 140 0.78 -9.78 -9.57
C ARG A 140 -0.51 -10.61 -9.53
N ARG A 141 -0.38 -11.92 -9.77
CA ARG A 141 -1.52 -12.85 -9.79
C ARG A 141 -2.25 -12.86 -8.45
N ASP A 142 -1.50 -12.99 -7.36
CA ASP A 142 -2.09 -13.12 -6.02
C ASP A 142 -2.71 -11.79 -5.57
N LEU A 143 -2.08 -10.65 -5.88
CA LEU A 143 -2.62 -9.32 -5.62
C LEU A 143 -3.98 -9.12 -6.31
N HIS A 144 -4.09 -9.48 -7.59
CA HIS A 144 -5.34 -9.37 -8.34
C HIS A 144 -6.43 -10.28 -7.76
N GLN A 145 -6.09 -11.51 -7.36
CA GLN A 145 -7.04 -12.43 -6.72
C GLN A 145 -7.56 -11.88 -5.39
N ILE A 146 -6.68 -11.28 -4.59
CA ILE A 146 -7.07 -10.64 -3.33
C ILE A 146 -7.96 -9.43 -3.62
N ALA A 147 -7.55 -8.53 -4.52
CA ALA A 147 -8.25 -7.29 -4.84
C ALA A 147 -9.70 -7.51 -5.29
N ALA A 148 -9.97 -8.58 -6.05
CA ALA A 148 -11.31 -8.92 -6.50
C ALA A 148 -12.26 -9.38 -5.36
N GLN A 149 -11.73 -9.71 -4.18
CA GLN A 149 -12.48 -10.32 -3.07
C GLN A 149 -12.51 -9.45 -1.80
N ILE A 150 -11.87 -8.29 -1.81
CA ILE A 150 -11.82 -7.37 -0.68
C ILE A 150 -12.74 -6.17 -0.91
N GLY A 151 -13.12 -5.54 0.20
CA GLY A 151 -13.93 -4.34 0.23
C GLY A 151 -13.56 -3.45 1.43
N PRO A 152 -14.21 -2.28 1.59
CA PRO A 152 -13.90 -1.34 2.67
C PRO A 152 -14.05 -1.89 4.10
N ALA A 153 -14.83 -2.97 4.29
CA ALA A 153 -14.94 -3.67 5.58
C ALA A 153 -13.76 -4.63 5.87
N THR A 154 -12.93 -4.92 4.86
CA THR A 154 -11.77 -5.81 5.02
C THR A 154 -10.67 -5.10 5.81
N ARG A 155 -10.02 -5.86 6.69
CA ARG A 155 -8.86 -5.39 7.47
C ARG A 155 -7.61 -6.19 7.14
N LEU A 156 -6.46 -5.55 7.18
CA LEU A 156 -5.13 -6.15 7.23
C LEU A 156 -4.67 -6.22 8.68
N ILE A 157 -4.53 -7.43 9.21
CA ILE A 157 -4.10 -7.68 10.58
C ILE A 157 -2.65 -8.12 10.54
N ILE A 158 -1.78 -7.36 11.21
CA ILE A 158 -0.34 -7.60 11.32
C ILE A 158 -0.05 -7.77 12.79
N GLY A 159 0.13 -9.04 13.19
CA GLY A 159 0.44 -9.43 14.57
C GLY A 159 1.87 -9.11 14.94
#